data_AF-A0A9D8XNQ9-F1
#
_entry.id   AF-A0A9D8XNQ9-F1
#
_cell.length_a   1.000
_cell.length_b   1.000
_cell.length_c   1.000
_cell.angle_alpha   90.00
_cell.angle_beta   90.00
_cell.angle_gamma   90.00
#
_symmetry.space_group_name_H-M   'P 1'
#
loop_
_entity.id
_entity.type
_entity.pdbx_description
1 polymer ?
#
loop_
_entity_poly.entity_id
_entity_poly.type
_entity_poly.pdbx_seq_one_letter_code
_entity_poly.pdbx_strand_id
1 'polypeptide(L)'
;MAASNAPETPRQKMIGLMYIMLLCMLALNVSSDVLGGFELVEDSLLRSTQNSESQNQSLYADLEYSYGQNPEKSGEWYHRAQEVRAMADSMYQYIEDLKWEIARKADGKEADIHNIKRREDVNAPAFVMLPPTGKKGRELAIAMEDFRNSMTTMITDSLKQKVIMDNFNTQPSEKAVAQGLDWETSMFDNMPVSAVLTFFSKLQNDIRYAEGEVLHTLSSNIDVGDFRVNQIKAYVIPNSQNIVRGNTYRANIVLSAEDSTQRPHIFVNGQELPMDKNGLFEVYTNKTGTFPVQGRIDLQHGDGSVRSYTFDEQYTVVEPTATVSNTMMNVLYAGIENNLSISVPGVPGNMVQASVNNGTLKRAGNGWVATPADINRECVVTVNAVMDGRTQNVAKIPFRVRPLPEPRAFIEYTDANGVVRKYRGGTGFAKKNIMDAPGIIAALDDDLLDVPFTVLSFETLIYDSMGNTNVEVSQGANFSQRQKSQIRALGRGKRFFISRIKVVGPDKIEQTLSPMEIIIN
;
A
#
# COMPACT_ATOMS: atom_id res chain seq x y z
N MET A 1 48.47 25.47 -101.10
CA MET A 1 49.39 26.59 -100.86
C MET A 1 49.24 26.99 -99.41
N ALA A 2 50.31 26.85 -98.63
CA ALA A 2 50.35 27.31 -97.25
C ALA A 2 50.30 28.84 -97.25
N ALA A 3 49.25 29.42 -96.67
CA ALA A 3 49.27 30.83 -96.30
C ALA A 3 50.20 30.95 -95.11
N SER A 4 51.34 31.62 -95.31
CA SER A 4 52.29 31.94 -94.27
C SER A 4 51.58 32.67 -93.13
N ASN A 5 51.67 32.13 -91.91
CA ASN A 5 51.38 32.88 -90.69
C ASN A 5 52.21 34.16 -90.70
N ALA A 6 51.57 35.29 -91.02
CA ALA A 6 52.11 36.59 -90.64
C ALA A 6 52.19 36.57 -89.10
N PRO A 7 53.36 36.76 -88.49
CA PRO A 7 53.46 36.79 -87.04
C PRO A 7 52.55 37.91 -86.53
N GLU A 8 51.52 37.54 -85.76
CA GLU A 8 50.63 38.52 -85.13
C GLU A 8 51.48 39.60 -84.48
N THR A 9 51.19 40.85 -84.84
CA THR A 9 51.92 41.98 -84.28
C THR A 9 51.80 41.95 -82.76
N PRO A 10 52.81 42.42 -81.98
CA PRO A 10 52.73 42.43 -80.52
C PRO A 10 51.44 43.05 -79.97
N ARG A 11 50.88 44.01 -80.71
CA ARG A 11 49.57 44.63 -80.44
C ARG A 11 48.41 43.66 -80.60
N GLN A 12 48.37 42.84 -81.65
CA GLN A 12 47.33 41.83 -81.84
C GLN A 12 47.40 40.71 -80.81
N LYS A 13 48.61 40.28 -80.43
CA LYS A 13 48.81 39.34 -79.30
C LYS A 13 48.34 39.93 -77.98
N MET A 14 48.62 41.21 -77.72
CA MET A 14 48.09 41.90 -76.53
C MET A 14 46.57 41.99 -76.55
N ILE A 15 45.96 42.32 -77.69
CA ILE A 15 44.49 42.39 -77.82
C ILE A 15 43.86 41.01 -77.65
N GLY A 16 44.45 39.96 -78.24
CA GLY A 16 43.98 38.58 -78.08
C GLY A 16 44.09 38.10 -76.64
N LEU A 17 45.20 38.41 -75.95
CA LEU A 17 45.39 38.08 -74.54
C LEU A 17 44.42 38.86 -73.64
N MET A 18 44.15 40.14 -73.95
CA MET A 18 43.14 40.94 -73.25
C MET A 18 41.72 40.40 -73.47
N TYR A 19 41.39 39.95 -74.70
CA TYR A 19 40.07 39.40 -74.99
C TYR A 19 39.86 38.04 -74.28
N ILE A 20 40.90 37.19 -74.25
CA ILE A 20 40.88 35.94 -73.48
C ILE A 20 40.75 36.25 -71.98
N MET A 21 41.53 37.21 -71.45
CA MET A 21 41.44 37.61 -70.05
C MET A 21 40.04 38.13 -69.70
N LEU A 22 39.44 38.97 -70.55
CA LEU A 22 38.11 39.53 -70.34
C LEU A 22 37.01 38.47 -70.47
N LEU A 23 37.15 37.53 -71.41
CA LEU A 23 36.23 36.40 -71.57
C LEU A 23 36.34 35.42 -70.39
N CYS A 24 37.55 35.19 -69.86
CA CYS A 24 37.76 34.44 -68.64
C CYS A 24 37.18 35.17 -67.41
N MET A 25 37.34 36.49 -67.28
CA MET A 25 36.73 37.26 -66.19
C MET A 25 35.20 37.21 -66.25
N LEU A 26 34.62 37.33 -67.44
CA LEU A 26 33.16 37.27 -67.61
C LEU A 26 32.63 35.85 -67.34
N ALA A 27 33.40 34.82 -67.69
CA ALA A 27 33.06 33.42 -67.39
C ALA A 27 33.26 33.03 -65.91
N LEU A 28 34.10 33.75 -65.16
CA LEU A 28 34.27 33.57 -63.72
C LEU A 28 33.13 34.21 -62.91
N ASN A 29 32.42 35.18 -63.48
CA ASN A 29 31.25 35.77 -62.84
C ASN A 29 30.04 34.82 -62.95
N VAL A 30 29.33 34.67 -61.85
CA VAL A 30 28.12 33.84 -61.78
C VAL A 30 26.99 34.49 -62.57
N SER A 31 26.20 33.68 -63.30
CA SER A 31 25.03 34.15 -64.06
C SER A 31 23.99 34.81 -63.14
N SER A 32 23.38 35.90 -63.59
CA SER A 32 22.32 36.61 -62.85
C SER A 32 21.14 35.71 -62.47
N ASP A 33 20.80 34.73 -63.31
CA ASP A 33 19.70 33.80 -63.07
C ASP A 33 20.00 32.84 -61.92
N VAL A 34 21.28 32.44 -61.76
CA VAL A 34 21.73 31.60 -60.64
C VAL A 34 21.70 32.39 -59.34
N LEU A 35 22.08 33.67 -59.37
CA LEU A 35 22.00 34.58 -58.23
C LEU A 35 20.54 34.84 -57.80
N GLY A 36 19.60 34.95 -58.74
CA GLY A 36 18.16 35.02 -58.45
C GLY A 36 17.61 33.72 -57.82
N GLY A 37 18.18 32.56 -58.15
CA GLY A 37 17.86 31.30 -57.49
C GLY A 37 18.20 31.28 -56.00
N PHE A 38 19.32 31.90 -55.60
CA PHE A 38 19.70 32.02 -54.19
C PHE A 38 18.73 32.91 -53.40
N GLU A 39 18.25 34.00 -53.99
CA GLU A 39 17.26 34.90 -53.37
C GLU A 39 15.95 34.16 -53.08
N LEU A 40 15.47 33.32 -54.00
CA LEU A 40 14.28 32.49 -53.77
C LEU A 40 14.45 31.49 -52.62
N VAL A 41 15.65 30.92 -52.48
CA VAL A 41 15.98 30.01 -51.37
C VAL A 41 16.04 30.79 -50.07
N GLU A 42 16.68 31.95 -50.06
CA GLU A 42 16.75 32.84 -48.90
C GLU A 42 15.37 33.28 -48.43
N ASP A 43 14.48 33.72 -49.31
CA ASP A 43 13.10 34.07 -48.99
C ASP A 43 12.34 32.89 -48.35
N SER A 44 12.57 31.68 -48.85
CA SER A 44 11.98 30.47 -48.28
C SER A 44 12.53 30.18 -46.88
N LEU A 45 13.83 30.36 -46.66
CA LEU A 45 14.47 30.18 -45.36
C LEU A 45 14.00 31.22 -44.36
N LEU A 46 13.85 32.49 -44.76
CA LEU A 46 13.33 33.56 -43.91
C LEU A 46 11.90 33.24 -43.44
N ARG A 47 11.02 32.80 -44.34
CA ARG A 47 9.66 32.33 -43.96
C ARG A 47 9.71 31.15 -43.01
N SER A 48 10.59 30.17 -43.26
CA SER A 48 10.77 29.01 -42.37
C SER A 48 11.22 29.45 -40.98
N THR A 49 12.17 30.38 -40.91
CA THR A 49 12.69 30.92 -39.65
C THR A 49 11.62 31.67 -38.86
N GLN A 50 10.81 32.49 -39.52
CA GLN A 50 9.66 33.16 -38.88
C GLN A 50 8.63 32.17 -38.33
N ASN A 51 8.37 31.08 -39.04
CA ASN A 51 7.47 30.03 -38.57
C ASN A 51 8.04 29.32 -37.33
N SER A 52 9.32 28.93 -37.35
CA SER A 52 9.98 28.31 -36.20
C SER A 52 10.02 29.26 -35.00
N GLU A 53 10.30 30.55 -35.22
CA GLU A 53 10.27 31.56 -34.15
C GLU A 53 8.89 31.69 -33.51
N SER A 54 7.82 31.73 -34.33
CA SER A 54 6.44 31.79 -33.83
C SER A 54 6.07 30.54 -33.02
N GLN A 55 6.53 29.36 -33.45
CA GLN A 55 6.35 28.12 -32.69
C GLN A 55 7.10 28.14 -31.37
N ASN A 56 8.37 28.58 -31.37
CA ASN A 56 9.19 28.68 -30.17
C ASN A 56 8.58 29.66 -29.16
N GLN A 57 8.06 30.81 -29.63
CA GLN A 57 7.35 31.78 -28.78
C GLN A 57 6.13 31.16 -28.09
N SER A 58 5.36 30.32 -28.77
CA SER A 58 4.25 29.58 -28.15
C SER A 58 4.75 28.63 -27.06
N LEU A 59 5.80 27.86 -27.32
CA LEU A 59 6.38 26.94 -26.34
C LEU A 59 6.90 27.68 -25.10
N TYR A 60 7.51 28.85 -25.28
CA TYR A 60 7.93 29.69 -24.16
C TYR A 60 6.75 30.17 -23.32
N ALA A 61 5.64 30.58 -23.94
CA ALA A 61 4.45 31.00 -23.24
C ALA A 61 3.81 29.84 -22.44
N ASP A 62 3.80 28.63 -22.99
CA ASP A 62 3.29 27.42 -22.31
C ASP A 62 4.16 27.04 -21.09
N LEU A 63 5.48 27.19 -21.21
CA LEU A 63 6.42 26.98 -20.11
C LEU A 63 6.27 28.04 -19.01
N GLU A 64 6.07 29.31 -19.38
CA GLU A 64 5.80 30.40 -18.43
C GLU A 64 4.48 30.19 -17.70
N TYR A 65 3.43 29.77 -18.40
CA TYR A 65 2.16 29.40 -17.80
C TYR A 65 2.33 28.24 -16.80
N SER A 66 3.07 27.20 -17.19
CA SER A 66 3.38 26.05 -16.33
C SER A 66 4.20 26.44 -15.10
N TYR A 67 5.05 27.45 -15.20
CA TYR A 67 5.79 28.04 -14.09
C TYR A 67 4.89 28.81 -13.13
N GLY A 68 3.94 29.59 -13.65
CA GLY A 68 2.94 30.30 -12.85
C GLY A 68 2.06 29.37 -12.01
N GLN A 69 1.74 28.17 -12.52
CA GLN A 69 0.91 27.18 -11.82
C GLN A 69 1.69 26.39 -10.75
N ASN A 70 2.92 25.97 -11.05
CA ASN A 70 3.71 25.15 -10.12
C ASN A 70 5.22 25.44 -10.23
N PRO A 71 5.71 26.48 -9.54
CA PRO A 71 7.10 26.90 -9.60
C PRO A 71 8.11 25.82 -9.17
N GLU A 72 7.73 24.92 -8.25
CA GLU A 72 8.61 23.86 -7.76
C GLU A 72 8.82 22.75 -8.80
N LYS A 73 7.80 22.49 -9.65
CA LYS A 73 7.85 21.47 -10.71
C LYS A 73 8.56 21.96 -11.96
N SER A 74 8.22 23.15 -12.43
CA SER A 74 8.64 23.68 -13.74
C SER A 74 9.75 24.71 -13.64
N GLY A 75 10.16 25.13 -12.43
CA GLY A 75 11.21 26.11 -12.23
C GLY A 75 12.53 25.75 -12.90
N GLU A 76 13.05 24.55 -12.66
CA GLU A 76 14.31 24.10 -13.30
C GLU A 76 14.21 24.11 -14.83
N TRP A 77 13.12 23.57 -15.37
CA TRP A 77 12.90 23.47 -16.82
C TRP A 77 12.68 24.83 -17.48
N TYR A 78 11.98 25.73 -16.79
CA TYR A 78 11.79 27.11 -17.21
C TYR A 78 13.12 27.88 -17.25
N HIS A 79 13.96 27.74 -16.22
CA HIS A 79 15.29 28.36 -16.20
C HIS A 79 16.17 27.84 -17.35
N ARG A 80 16.18 26.52 -17.59
CA ARG A 80 16.89 25.94 -18.74
C ARG A 80 16.35 26.44 -20.08
N ALA A 81 15.04 26.60 -20.22
CA ALA A 81 14.43 27.16 -21.42
C ALA A 81 14.88 28.61 -21.67
N GLN A 82 14.99 29.43 -20.62
CA GLN A 82 15.52 30.80 -20.72
C GLN A 82 17.01 30.82 -21.09
N GLU A 83 17.80 29.88 -20.58
CA GLU A 83 19.20 29.72 -21.00
C GLU A 83 19.31 29.38 -22.50
N VAL A 84 18.47 28.44 -22.98
CA VAL A 84 18.38 28.07 -24.40
C VAL A 84 18.03 29.28 -25.26
N ARG A 85 17.06 30.09 -24.82
CA ARG A 85 16.65 31.31 -25.51
C ARG A 85 17.82 32.27 -25.67
N ALA A 86 18.52 32.55 -24.56
CA ALA A 86 19.65 33.47 -24.56
C ALA A 86 20.78 33.00 -25.47
N MET A 87 21.10 31.69 -25.46
CA MET A 87 22.11 31.11 -26.35
C MET A 87 21.70 31.18 -27.83
N ALA A 88 20.46 30.84 -28.15
CA ALA A 88 19.93 30.88 -29.52
C ALA A 88 19.89 32.30 -30.06
N ASP A 89 19.38 33.27 -29.29
CA ASP A 89 19.32 34.68 -29.66
C ASP A 89 20.73 35.27 -29.85
N SER A 90 21.67 34.94 -28.96
CA SER A 90 23.07 35.38 -29.09
C SER A 90 23.73 34.85 -30.35
N MET A 91 23.54 33.57 -30.69
CA MET A 91 24.12 32.98 -31.90
C MET A 91 23.44 33.51 -33.17
N TYR A 92 22.12 33.68 -33.15
CA TYR A 92 21.36 34.25 -34.25
C TYR A 92 21.83 35.67 -34.57
N GLN A 93 21.98 36.52 -33.54
CA GLN A 93 22.45 37.89 -33.68
C GLN A 93 23.90 37.94 -34.17
N TYR A 94 24.76 37.05 -33.70
CA TYR A 94 26.15 36.96 -34.18
C TYR A 94 26.20 36.68 -35.69
N ILE A 95 25.36 35.77 -36.19
CA ILE A 95 25.26 35.50 -37.64
C ILE A 95 24.68 36.70 -38.39
N GLU A 96 23.68 37.39 -37.83
CA GLU A 96 23.11 38.60 -38.43
C GLU A 96 24.16 39.72 -38.57
N ASP A 97 25.00 39.91 -37.54
CA ASP A 97 26.10 40.86 -37.57
C ASP A 97 27.12 40.51 -38.66
N LEU A 98 27.44 39.22 -38.84
CA LEU A 98 28.29 38.75 -39.94
C LEU A 98 27.67 39.03 -41.32
N LYS A 99 26.34 38.86 -41.48
CA LYS A 99 25.63 39.24 -42.72
C LYS A 99 25.81 40.73 -43.00
N TRP A 100 25.65 41.58 -42.00
CA TRP A 100 25.85 43.03 -42.12
C TRP A 100 27.30 43.41 -42.46
N GLU A 101 28.28 42.76 -41.84
CA GLU A 101 29.70 43.02 -42.13
C GLU A 101 30.06 42.68 -43.58
N ILE A 102 29.60 41.52 -44.08
CA ILE A 102 29.82 41.11 -45.47
C ILE A 102 29.08 42.03 -46.43
N ALA A 103 27.82 42.37 -46.16
CA ALA A 103 27.03 43.28 -46.99
C ALA A 103 27.68 44.67 -47.07
N ARG A 104 28.16 45.22 -45.94
CA ARG A 104 28.88 46.51 -45.92
C ARG A 104 30.20 46.46 -46.67
N LYS A 105 30.91 45.34 -46.62
CA LYS A 105 32.12 45.14 -47.41
C LYS A 105 31.80 45.07 -48.91
N ALA A 106 30.68 44.44 -49.25
CA ALA A 106 30.20 44.23 -50.61
C ALA A 106 29.53 45.46 -51.23
N ASP A 107 28.83 46.33 -50.52
CA ASP A 107 28.11 47.48 -51.13
C ASP A 107 28.51 48.85 -50.57
N GLY A 108 29.31 48.88 -49.49
CA GLY A 108 29.73 50.10 -48.81
C GLY A 108 28.83 50.45 -47.62
N LYS A 109 28.84 51.72 -47.20
CA LYS A 109 28.15 52.17 -45.98
C LYS A 109 26.61 52.12 -46.06
N GLU A 110 26.07 52.22 -47.27
CA GLU A 110 24.62 52.18 -47.57
C GLU A 110 24.16 50.78 -48.01
N ALA A 111 24.84 49.73 -47.53
CA ALA A 111 24.47 48.35 -47.84
C ALA A 111 23.10 48.00 -47.23
N ASP A 112 22.31 47.24 -47.98
CA ASP A 112 21.04 46.68 -47.55
C ASP A 112 21.11 45.16 -47.70
N ILE A 113 20.95 44.41 -46.59
CA ILE A 113 20.99 42.95 -46.61
C ILE A 113 19.91 42.37 -47.52
N HIS A 114 18.74 43.00 -47.57
CA HIS A 114 17.62 42.51 -48.38
C HIS A 114 17.76 42.87 -49.87
N ASN A 115 18.69 43.76 -50.23
CA ASN A 115 18.89 44.17 -51.61
C ASN A 115 20.35 44.51 -51.92
N ILE A 116 21.18 43.48 -51.90
CA ILE A 116 22.61 43.61 -52.23
C ILE A 116 22.79 43.81 -53.73
N LYS A 117 23.64 44.76 -54.12
CA LYS A 117 23.93 45.12 -55.52
C LYS A 117 25.07 44.28 -56.09
N ARG A 118 26.16 44.08 -55.34
CA ARG A 118 27.31 43.26 -55.75
C ARG A 118 27.21 41.83 -55.21
N ARG A 119 26.18 41.09 -55.65
CA ARG A 119 25.83 39.74 -55.15
C ARG A 119 26.84 38.66 -55.58
N GLU A 120 27.54 38.92 -56.68
CA GLU A 120 28.56 38.10 -57.31
C GLU A 120 29.96 38.29 -56.71
N ASP A 121 30.17 39.27 -55.83
CA ASP A 121 31.48 39.54 -55.25
C ASP A 121 31.93 38.34 -54.40
N VAL A 122 33.08 37.78 -54.74
CA VAL A 122 33.70 36.65 -54.02
C VAL A 122 34.73 37.12 -52.99
N ASN A 123 35.18 38.38 -53.08
CA ASN A 123 36.23 38.91 -52.22
C ASN A 123 35.68 39.39 -50.88
N ALA A 124 34.45 39.90 -50.85
CA ALA A 124 33.85 40.44 -49.64
C ALA A 124 33.70 39.38 -48.52
N PRO A 125 33.16 38.17 -48.79
CA PRO A 125 33.09 37.11 -47.78
C PRO A 125 34.48 36.63 -47.35
N ALA A 126 35.38 36.38 -48.30
CA ALA A 126 36.74 35.94 -48.02
C ALA A 126 37.50 36.95 -47.13
N PHE A 127 37.33 38.25 -47.37
CA PHE A 127 37.98 39.31 -46.59
C PHE A 127 37.52 39.34 -45.11
N VAL A 128 36.23 39.08 -44.86
CA VAL A 128 35.67 39.11 -43.49
C VAL A 128 35.95 37.79 -42.77
N MET A 129 35.82 36.67 -43.47
CA MET A 129 35.82 35.34 -42.88
C MET A 129 37.23 34.71 -42.76
N LEU A 130 38.15 35.01 -43.69
CA LEU A 130 39.42 34.30 -43.81
C LEU A 130 40.66 35.16 -43.44
N PRO A 131 41.73 34.53 -42.89
CA PRO A 131 43.02 35.19 -42.68
C PRO A 131 43.70 35.60 -44.00
N PRO A 132 44.56 36.64 -44.04
CA PRO A 132 45.09 37.43 -42.92
C PRO A 132 44.25 38.67 -42.56
N THR A 133 43.20 38.98 -43.32
CA THR A 133 42.41 40.21 -43.18
C THR A 133 41.24 40.06 -42.22
N GLY A 134 40.61 38.88 -42.19
CA GLY A 134 39.55 38.51 -41.25
C GLY A 134 39.91 37.26 -40.45
N LYS A 135 39.10 36.94 -39.43
CA LYS A 135 39.19 35.70 -38.62
C LYS A 135 37.82 35.14 -38.24
N LYS A 136 36.74 35.72 -38.77
CA LYS A 136 35.37 35.42 -38.36
C LYS A 136 34.91 34.01 -38.72
N GLY A 137 35.51 33.38 -39.74
CA GLY A 137 35.21 31.98 -40.09
C GLY A 137 35.59 30.99 -38.99
N ARG A 138 36.77 31.16 -38.39
CA ARG A 138 37.20 30.30 -37.27
C ARG A 138 36.39 30.58 -35.99
N GLU A 139 36.11 31.84 -35.71
CA GLU A 139 35.26 32.24 -34.57
C GLU A 139 33.85 31.65 -34.70
N LEU A 140 33.26 31.69 -35.90
CA LEU A 140 31.97 31.08 -36.20
C LEU A 140 31.99 29.56 -36.01
N ALA A 141 33.02 28.88 -36.50
CA ALA A 141 33.15 27.43 -36.35
C ALA A 141 33.17 27.00 -34.87
N ILE A 142 33.90 27.74 -34.02
CA ILE A 142 33.96 27.48 -32.58
C ILE A 142 32.59 27.77 -31.93
N ALA A 143 31.97 28.91 -32.25
CA ALA A 143 30.66 29.26 -31.71
C ALA A 143 29.57 28.23 -32.09
N MET A 144 29.61 27.70 -33.32
CA MET A 144 28.72 26.62 -33.77
C MET A 144 28.96 25.32 -33.00
N GLU A 145 30.22 24.97 -32.72
CA GLU A 145 30.56 23.78 -31.94
C GLU A 145 30.09 23.89 -30.48
N ASP A 146 30.31 25.04 -29.85
CA ASP A 146 29.85 25.31 -28.49
C ASP A 146 28.32 25.30 -28.38
N PHE A 147 27.64 25.93 -29.34
CA PHE A 147 26.17 25.91 -29.43
C PHE A 147 25.64 24.49 -29.60
N ARG A 148 26.19 23.74 -30.55
CA ARG A 148 25.83 22.33 -30.80
C ARG A 148 26.02 21.48 -29.55
N ASN A 149 27.17 21.58 -28.89
CA ASN A 149 27.47 20.79 -27.69
C ASN A 149 26.47 21.13 -26.58
N SER A 150 26.21 22.41 -26.33
CA SER A 150 25.24 22.86 -25.33
C SER A 150 23.83 22.32 -25.61
N MET A 151 23.34 22.44 -26.85
CA MET A 151 22.00 21.96 -27.22
C MET A 151 21.88 20.43 -27.15
N THR A 152 22.90 19.69 -27.57
CA THR A 152 22.86 18.21 -27.51
C THR A 152 22.79 17.67 -26.08
N THR A 153 23.39 18.36 -25.09
CA THR A 153 23.27 17.95 -23.67
C THR A 153 21.85 18.09 -23.10
N MET A 154 21.01 18.93 -23.72
CA MET A 154 19.65 19.22 -23.24
C MET A 154 18.58 18.33 -23.89
N ILE A 155 18.96 17.56 -24.91
CA ILE A 155 18.06 16.66 -25.64
C ILE A 155 18.32 15.23 -25.18
N THR A 156 17.27 14.45 -24.95
CA THR A 156 17.37 13.04 -24.55
C THR A 156 17.27 12.08 -25.74
N ASP A 157 16.59 12.48 -26.81
CA ASP A 157 16.40 11.68 -28.02
C ASP A 157 17.68 11.65 -28.89
N SER A 158 18.23 10.46 -29.08
CA SER A 158 19.48 10.24 -29.84
C SER A 158 19.36 10.56 -31.32
N LEU A 159 18.17 10.43 -31.91
CA LEU A 159 17.94 10.80 -33.32
C LEU A 159 17.95 12.31 -33.48
N LYS A 160 17.27 13.04 -32.58
CA LYS A 160 17.25 14.51 -32.58
C LYS A 160 18.62 15.10 -32.30
N GLN A 161 19.36 14.52 -31.34
CA GLN A 161 20.76 14.89 -31.10
C GLN A 161 21.59 14.76 -32.38
N LYS A 162 21.44 13.65 -33.12
CA LYS A 162 22.19 13.43 -34.36
C LYS A 162 21.86 14.50 -35.43
N VAL A 163 20.58 14.85 -35.60
CA VAL A 163 20.17 15.89 -36.56
C VAL A 163 20.82 17.23 -36.24
N ILE A 164 20.85 17.64 -34.97
CA ILE A 164 21.53 18.87 -34.55
C ILE A 164 23.04 18.76 -34.74
N MET A 165 23.63 17.59 -34.45
CA MET A 165 25.06 17.37 -34.69
C MET A 165 25.44 17.54 -36.17
N ASP A 166 24.60 17.01 -37.06
CA ASP A 166 24.79 17.07 -38.51
C ASP A 166 24.56 18.50 -39.05
N ASN A 167 23.56 19.23 -38.54
CA ASN A 167 23.25 20.59 -38.99
C ASN A 167 24.39 21.60 -38.69
N PHE A 168 25.05 21.46 -37.53
CA PHE A 168 26.16 22.32 -37.10
C PHE A 168 27.53 21.65 -37.31
N ASN A 169 27.66 20.79 -38.31
CA ASN A 169 28.92 20.12 -38.59
C ASN A 169 29.95 21.07 -39.23
N THR A 170 31.04 21.30 -38.51
CA THR A 170 32.18 22.14 -38.94
C THR A 170 33.37 21.32 -39.44
N GLN A 171 33.17 20.04 -39.77
CA GLN A 171 34.21 19.23 -40.39
C GLN A 171 34.31 19.51 -41.90
N PRO A 172 35.53 19.61 -42.45
CA PRO A 172 35.72 19.78 -43.89
C PRO A 172 35.19 18.56 -44.67
N SER A 173 34.58 18.82 -45.83
CA SER A 173 34.10 17.75 -46.72
C SER A 173 35.26 16.89 -47.24
N GLU A 174 35.00 15.65 -47.67
CA GLU A 174 36.03 14.77 -48.25
C GLU A 174 36.81 15.43 -49.40
N LYS A 175 36.12 16.27 -50.19
CA LYS A 175 36.74 17.05 -51.27
C LYS A 175 37.66 18.15 -50.74
N ALA A 176 37.26 18.83 -49.67
CA ALA A 176 38.08 19.87 -49.03
C ALA A 176 39.32 19.26 -48.35
N VAL A 177 39.16 18.13 -47.68
CA VAL A 177 40.28 17.37 -47.08
C VAL A 177 41.29 16.94 -48.15
N ALA A 178 40.81 16.43 -49.29
CA ALA A 178 41.67 16.06 -50.42
C ALA A 178 42.44 17.25 -51.01
N GLN A 179 41.95 18.47 -50.82
CA GLN A 179 42.58 19.73 -51.25
C GLN A 179 43.40 20.40 -50.13
N GLY A 180 43.45 19.81 -48.92
CA GLY A 180 44.15 20.39 -47.77
C GLY A 180 43.50 21.68 -47.24
N LEU A 181 42.19 21.87 -47.47
CA LEU A 181 41.44 23.05 -47.04
C LEU A 181 40.72 22.78 -45.72
N ASP A 182 40.85 23.73 -44.79
CA ASP A 182 40.04 23.79 -43.56
C ASP A 182 38.58 24.12 -43.89
N TRP A 183 37.67 23.88 -42.94
CA TRP A 183 36.23 24.09 -43.15
C TRP A 183 35.91 25.53 -43.55
N GLU A 184 36.45 26.52 -42.83
CA GLU A 184 36.21 27.93 -43.12
C GLU A 184 36.69 28.32 -44.52
N THR A 185 37.87 27.86 -44.92
CA THR A 185 38.41 28.13 -46.26
C THR A 185 37.54 27.48 -47.33
N SER A 186 37.08 26.25 -47.10
CA SER A 186 36.19 25.56 -48.05
C SER A 186 34.80 26.21 -48.20
N MET A 187 34.33 26.90 -47.17
CA MET A 187 32.98 27.49 -47.12
C MET A 187 32.95 28.96 -47.55
N PHE A 188 34.07 29.69 -47.46
CA PHE A 188 34.09 31.13 -47.69
C PHE A 188 35.11 31.59 -48.75
N ASP A 189 36.02 30.72 -49.19
CA ASP A 189 36.96 31.07 -50.27
C ASP A 189 36.28 30.98 -51.64
N ASN A 190 36.45 32.02 -52.45
CA ASN A 190 35.87 32.15 -53.79
C ASN A 190 34.34 31.94 -53.85
N MET A 191 33.64 32.22 -52.75
CA MET A 191 32.18 32.07 -52.63
C MET A 191 31.49 33.43 -52.78
N PRO A 192 30.48 33.56 -53.67
CA PRO A 192 29.74 34.80 -53.84
C PRO A 192 28.99 35.23 -52.57
N VAL A 193 28.84 36.54 -52.36
CA VAL A 193 28.06 37.10 -51.24
C VAL A 193 26.68 36.48 -51.11
N SER A 194 25.95 36.33 -52.23
CA SER A 194 24.61 35.71 -52.24
C SER A 194 24.58 34.29 -51.66
N ALA A 195 25.57 33.46 -52.00
CA ALA A 195 25.65 32.10 -51.50
C ALA A 195 25.97 32.06 -49.99
N VAL A 196 26.88 32.93 -49.54
CA VAL A 196 27.26 33.02 -48.13
C VAL A 196 26.11 33.53 -47.25
N LEU A 197 25.35 34.51 -47.73
CA LEU A 197 24.18 35.01 -47.01
C LEU A 197 23.05 33.98 -46.96
N THR A 198 22.83 33.24 -48.05
CA THR A 198 21.87 32.13 -48.07
C THR A 198 22.28 31.06 -47.04
N PHE A 199 23.57 30.75 -46.95
CA PHE A 199 24.10 29.82 -45.94
C PHE A 199 23.88 30.34 -44.51
N PHE A 200 24.13 31.62 -44.25
CA PHE A 200 23.86 32.23 -42.95
C PHE A 200 22.36 32.24 -42.60
N SER A 201 21.48 32.53 -43.55
CA SER A 201 20.03 32.41 -43.39
C SER A 201 19.60 30.97 -43.11
N LYS A 202 20.30 29.98 -43.68
CA LYS A 202 20.10 28.55 -43.36
C LYS A 202 20.54 28.23 -41.93
N LEU A 203 21.71 28.71 -41.49
CA LEU A 203 22.17 28.53 -40.11
C LEU A 203 21.23 29.18 -39.09
N GLN A 204 20.72 30.39 -39.39
CA GLN A 204 19.71 31.06 -38.57
C GLN A 204 18.43 30.21 -38.45
N ASN A 205 18.01 29.55 -39.54
CA ASN A 205 16.89 28.62 -39.50
C ASN A 205 17.19 27.40 -38.61
N ASP A 206 18.37 26.79 -38.76
CA ASP A 206 18.77 25.63 -37.95
C ASP A 206 18.86 25.97 -36.46
N ILE A 207 19.27 27.19 -36.10
CA ILE A 207 19.31 27.66 -34.70
C ILE A 207 17.90 27.67 -34.12
N ARG A 208 16.93 28.26 -34.84
CA ARG A 208 15.52 28.29 -34.39
C ARG A 208 14.90 26.91 -34.36
N TYR A 209 15.27 26.04 -35.29
CA TYR A 209 14.84 24.65 -35.27
C TYR A 209 15.41 23.89 -34.06
N ALA A 210 16.71 24.00 -33.79
CA ALA A 210 17.36 23.37 -32.64
C ALA A 210 16.80 23.87 -31.31
N GLU A 211 16.55 25.18 -31.18
CA GLU A 211 15.85 25.79 -30.05
C GLU A 211 14.48 25.12 -29.83
N GLY A 212 13.66 25.00 -30.88
CA GLY A 212 12.35 24.36 -30.80
C GLY A 212 12.40 22.90 -30.35
N GLU A 213 13.36 22.12 -30.84
CA GLU A 213 13.53 20.71 -30.44
C GLU A 213 13.92 20.55 -28.97
N VAL A 214 14.77 21.45 -28.46
CA VAL A 214 15.10 21.49 -27.04
C VAL A 214 13.86 21.87 -26.24
N LEU A 215 13.14 22.93 -26.63
CA LEU A 215 11.91 23.36 -25.94
C LEU A 215 10.84 22.28 -25.89
N HIS A 216 10.63 21.55 -26.99
CA HIS A 216 9.74 20.39 -27.01
C HIS A 216 10.18 19.30 -26.03
N THR A 217 11.49 19.05 -25.91
CA THR A 217 12.02 18.07 -24.95
C THR A 217 11.81 18.56 -23.51
N LEU A 218 12.08 19.83 -23.23
CA LEU A 218 11.88 20.43 -21.90
C LEU A 218 10.39 20.41 -21.51
N SER A 219 9.49 20.74 -22.44
CA SER A 219 8.03 20.67 -22.23
C SER A 219 7.56 19.23 -22.00
N SER A 220 8.03 18.28 -22.81
CA SER A 220 7.69 16.87 -22.63
C SER A 220 8.15 16.35 -21.25
N ASN A 221 9.29 16.80 -20.74
CA ASN A 221 9.76 16.42 -19.40
C ASN A 221 8.88 16.99 -18.27
N ILE A 222 8.15 18.08 -18.51
CA ILE A 222 7.14 18.62 -17.58
C ILE A 222 5.85 17.76 -17.64
N ASP A 223 5.44 17.34 -18.83
CA ASP A 223 4.17 16.64 -19.10
C ASP A 223 4.18 15.14 -18.82
N VAL A 224 5.34 14.47 -18.86
CA VAL A 224 5.49 13.02 -18.56
C VAL A 224 5.05 12.64 -17.13
N GLY A 225 4.63 13.60 -16.30
CA GLY A 225 4.17 13.40 -14.92
C GLY A 225 2.75 13.87 -14.63
N ASP A 226 1.74 13.55 -15.45
CA ASP A 226 0.32 13.73 -15.05
C ASP A 226 -0.13 12.69 -13.99
N PHE A 227 0.72 11.68 -13.74
CA PHE A 227 0.78 10.94 -12.47
C PHE A 227 2.25 10.85 -12.03
N ARG A 228 2.66 11.62 -11.03
CA ARG A 228 4.04 11.56 -10.51
C ARG A 228 4.18 10.39 -9.55
N VAL A 229 4.46 9.21 -10.10
CA VAL A 229 4.92 8.07 -9.30
C VAL A 229 6.34 8.36 -8.87
N ASN A 230 6.54 8.74 -7.61
CA ASN A 230 7.88 8.97 -7.06
C ASN A 230 8.32 7.85 -6.10
N GLN A 231 7.37 7.05 -5.60
CA GLN A 231 7.63 5.89 -4.78
C GLN A 231 6.82 4.70 -5.29
N ILE A 232 7.51 3.60 -5.58
CA ILE A 232 6.88 2.32 -5.88
C ILE A 232 7.04 1.44 -4.65
N LYS A 233 5.92 1.03 -4.05
CA LYS A 233 5.90 0.14 -2.88
C LYS A 233 5.12 -1.12 -3.22
N ALA A 234 5.61 -2.26 -2.74
CA ALA A 234 4.87 -3.51 -2.78
C ALA A 234 4.05 -3.62 -1.49
N TYR A 235 2.74 -3.83 -1.64
CA TYR A 235 1.83 -4.10 -0.53
C TYR A 235 1.34 -5.54 -0.61
N VAL A 236 1.29 -6.19 0.55
CA VAL A 236 0.66 -7.49 0.73
C VAL A 236 -0.66 -7.25 1.45
N ILE A 237 -1.76 -7.53 0.77
CA ILE A 237 -3.12 -7.36 1.29
C ILE A 237 -3.66 -8.76 1.65
N PRO A 238 -3.52 -9.20 2.91
CA PRO A 238 -4.05 -10.49 3.34
C PRO A 238 -5.56 -10.45 3.49
N ASN A 239 -6.24 -11.55 3.15
CA ASN A 239 -7.66 -11.70 3.46
C ASN A 239 -7.91 -11.80 4.98
N SER A 240 -6.95 -12.38 5.72
CA SER A 240 -6.92 -12.41 7.19
C SER A 240 -5.47 -12.50 7.67
N GLN A 241 -5.12 -11.72 8.68
CA GLN A 241 -3.81 -11.78 9.34
C GLN A 241 -3.74 -12.91 10.39
N ASN A 242 -4.89 -13.37 10.91
CA ASN A 242 -4.96 -14.44 11.90
C ASN A 242 -5.42 -15.74 11.22
N ILE A 243 -4.56 -16.76 11.24
CA ILE A 243 -4.77 -18.03 10.54
C ILE A 243 -4.58 -19.19 11.50
N VAL A 244 -5.54 -20.11 11.51
CA VAL A 244 -5.44 -21.35 12.28
C VAL A 244 -4.57 -22.36 11.52
N ARG A 245 -3.74 -23.10 12.26
CA ARG A 245 -2.86 -24.15 11.71
C ARG A 245 -3.68 -25.15 10.87
N GLY A 246 -3.27 -25.36 9.62
CA GLY A 246 -3.94 -26.25 8.67
C GLY A 246 -4.75 -25.52 7.58
N ASN A 247 -5.01 -24.22 7.76
CA ASN A 247 -5.66 -23.39 6.75
C ASN A 247 -4.67 -22.74 5.78
N THR A 248 -5.16 -22.36 4.60
CA THR A 248 -4.38 -21.69 3.55
C THR A 248 -4.33 -20.19 3.81
N TYR A 249 -3.13 -19.63 3.86
CA TYR A 249 -2.94 -18.18 3.80
C TYR A 249 -3.23 -17.66 2.39
N ARG A 250 -4.10 -16.65 2.27
CA ARG A 250 -4.44 -15.98 1.02
C ARG A 250 -4.16 -14.48 1.16
N ALA A 251 -3.38 -13.94 0.23
CA ALA A 251 -3.09 -12.53 0.15
C ALA A 251 -2.91 -12.11 -1.31
N ASN A 252 -3.39 -10.91 -1.63
CA ASN A 252 -3.10 -10.26 -2.91
C ASN A 252 -1.82 -9.44 -2.75
N ILE A 253 -0.88 -9.63 -3.66
CA ILE A 253 0.36 -8.84 -3.70
C ILE A 253 0.19 -7.82 -4.81
N VAL A 254 0.20 -6.54 -4.44
CA VAL A 254 -0.02 -5.43 -5.36
C VAL A 254 1.15 -4.46 -5.30
N LEU A 255 1.48 -3.87 -6.45
CA LEU A 255 2.39 -2.73 -6.52
C LEU A 255 1.55 -1.46 -6.46
N SER A 256 1.86 -0.59 -5.51
CA SER A 256 1.31 0.75 -5.41
C SER A 256 2.34 1.75 -5.90
N ALA A 257 1.86 2.67 -6.72
CA ALA A 257 2.59 3.79 -7.25
C ALA A 257 2.11 5.04 -6.50
N GLU A 258 2.91 5.55 -5.58
CA GLU A 258 2.59 6.67 -4.70
C GLU A 258 3.31 7.95 -5.15
N ASP A 259 2.63 9.09 -4.96
CA ASP A 259 3.21 10.43 -5.06
C ASP A 259 3.42 10.98 -3.64
N SER A 260 4.66 11.18 -3.23
CA SER A 260 4.99 11.81 -1.94
C SER A 260 4.84 13.33 -1.94
N THR A 261 4.54 13.97 -3.08
CA THR A 261 4.38 15.44 -3.19
C THR A 261 2.92 15.87 -3.16
N GLN A 262 2.03 15.21 -3.89
CA GLN A 262 0.59 15.45 -3.79
C GLN A 262 -0.06 14.62 -2.67
N ARG A 263 -0.90 15.26 -1.86
CA ARG A 263 -1.69 14.59 -0.82
C ARG A 263 -3.17 14.67 -1.22
N PRO A 264 -3.80 13.55 -1.60
CA PRO A 264 -5.21 13.57 -1.98
C PRO A 264 -6.11 13.75 -0.76
N HIS A 265 -7.32 14.27 -0.98
CA HIS A 265 -8.35 14.33 0.03
C HIS A 265 -8.98 12.95 0.19
N ILE A 266 -8.87 12.35 1.38
CA ILE A 266 -9.36 11.00 1.66
C ILE A 266 -10.57 11.09 2.59
N PHE A 267 -11.69 10.55 2.15
CA PHE A 267 -12.91 10.47 2.94
C PHE A 267 -13.16 9.02 3.34
N VAL A 268 -13.28 8.75 4.64
CA VAL A 268 -13.62 7.43 5.21
C VAL A 268 -14.90 7.57 6.02
N ASN A 269 -15.90 6.73 5.74
CA ASN A 269 -17.19 6.71 6.43
C ASN A 269 -17.86 8.09 6.52
N GLY A 270 -17.69 8.93 5.49
CA GLY A 270 -18.25 10.28 5.40
C GLY A 270 -17.46 11.38 6.10
N GLN A 271 -16.32 11.07 6.72
CA GLN A 271 -15.43 12.06 7.34
C GLN A 271 -14.11 12.17 6.57
N GLU A 272 -13.61 13.39 6.41
CA GLU A 272 -12.31 13.64 5.80
C GLU A 272 -11.19 13.33 6.80
N LEU A 273 -10.17 12.60 6.33
CA LEU A 273 -8.98 12.33 7.14
C LEU A 273 -8.09 13.56 7.22
N PRO A 274 -7.46 13.82 8.39
CA PRO A 274 -6.45 14.86 8.51
C PRO A 274 -5.29 14.62 7.53
N MET A 275 -4.94 15.65 6.76
CA MET A 275 -3.81 15.65 5.81
C MET A 275 -2.48 15.25 6.47
N ASP A 276 -2.28 15.61 7.75
CA ASP A 276 -1.06 15.35 8.51
C ASP A 276 -0.77 13.87 8.73
N LYS A 277 -1.80 13.02 8.66
CA LYS A 277 -1.69 11.57 8.93
C LYS A 277 -1.29 10.74 7.70
N ASN A 278 -0.98 11.36 6.56
CA ASN A 278 -0.55 10.66 5.33
C ASN A 278 -1.49 9.50 4.94
N GLY A 279 -2.81 9.70 5.04
CA GLY A 279 -3.80 8.67 4.70
C GLY A 279 -3.95 7.53 5.72
N LEU A 280 -3.36 7.65 6.91
CA LEU A 280 -3.55 6.69 7.99
C LEU A 280 -4.94 6.84 8.63
N PHE A 281 -5.78 5.82 8.46
CA PHE A 281 -7.06 5.69 9.16
C PHE A 281 -6.87 4.90 10.48
N GLU A 282 -7.23 5.52 11.60
CA GLU A 282 -7.20 4.90 12.93
C GLU A 282 -8.54 5.07 13.61
N VAL A 283 -9.10 3.97 14.12
CA VAL A 283 -10.34 3.96 14.89
C VAL A 283 -10.19 3.08 16.12
N TYR A 284 -10.68 3.57 17.26
CA TYR A 284 -10.66 2.82 18.51
C TYR A 284 -11.84 1.85 18.57
N THR A 285 -11.57 0.55 18.73
CA THR A 285 -12.57 -0.52 18.59
C THR A 285 -13.10 -1.00 19.94
N ASN A 286 -14.20 -0.42 20.39
CA ASN A 286 -14.84 -0.73 21.69
C ASN A 286 -15.89 -1.84 21.68
N LYS A 287 -16.35 -2.22 20.49
CA LYS A 287 -17.43 -3.19 20.31
C LYS A 287 -16.94 -4.31 19.43
N THR A 288 -17.44 -5.51 19.70
CA THR A 288 -17.16 -6.69 18.89
C THR A 288 -18.12 -6.78 17.73
N GLY A 289 -17.65 -7.34 16.62
CA GLY A 289 -18.39 -7.42 15.37
C GLY A 289 -17.55 -7.09 14.14
N THR A 290 -18.20 -7.09 12.99
CA THR A 290 -17.62 -6.70 11.70
C THR A 290 -18.06 -5.27 11.37
N PHE A 291 -17.10 -4.42 11.04
CA PHE A 291 -17.30 -3.00 10.79
C PHE A 291 -16.81 -2.65 9.38
N PRO A 292 -17.61 -1.93 8.58
CA PRO A 292 -17.20 -1.49 7.26
C PRO A 292 -16.26 -0.28 7.31
N VAL A 293 -15.40 -0.20 6.31
CA VAL A 293 -14.50 0.91 6.00
C VAL A 293 -14.75 1.25 4.54
N GLN A 294 -15.66 2.19 4.32
CA GLN A 294 -16.07 2.62 2.98
C GLN A 294 -15.67 4.07 2.78
N GLY A 295 -15.23 4.41 1.58
CA GLY A 295 -14.75 5.76 1.35
C GLY A 295 -14.39 6.06 -0.09
N ARG A 296 -13.81 7.25 -0.27
CA ARG A 296 -13.28 7.69 -1.55
C ARG A 296 -12.02 8.53 -1.39
N ILE A 297 -11.19 8.50 -2.41
CA ILE A 297 -9.98 9.29 -2.55
C ILE A 297 -10.20 10.26 -3.70
N ASP A 298 -10.19 11.55 -3.41
CA ASP A 298 -10.35 12.62 -4.40
C ASP A 298 -8.96 13.17 -4.76
N LEU A 299 -8.53 12.94 -6.00
CA LEU A 299 -7.23 13.36 -6.54
C LEU A 299 -7.42 14.49 -7.56
N GLN A 300 -6.81 15.63 -7.28
CA GLN A 300 -6.79 16.79 -8.18
C GLN A 300 -5.65 16.64 -9.20
N HIS A 301 -5.98 16.68 -10.49
CA HIS A 301 -5.02 16.60 -11.59
C HIS A 301 -4.43 17.99 -11.89
N GLY A 302 -3.32 18.02 -12.63
CA GLY A 302 -2.62 19.26 -13.01
C GLY A 302 -3.48 20.20 -13.87
N ASP A 303 -4.50 19.66 -14.54
CA ASP A 303 -5.50 20.41 -15.32
C ASP A 303 -6.62 21.04 -14.46
N GLY A 304 -6.58 20.83 -13.14
CA GLY A 304 -7.60 21.29 -12.19
C GLY A 304 -8.83 20.38 -12.07
N SER A 305 -8.91 19.28 -12.83
CA SER A 305 -9.99 18.29 -12.72
C SER A 305 -9.80 17.38 -11.51
N VAL A 306 -10.90 16.92 -10.89
CA VAL A 306 -10.85 15.99 -9.73
C VAL A 306 -11.34 14.62 -10.16
N ARG A 307 -10.52 13.59 -9.96
CA ARG A 307 -10.93 12.17 -10.10
C ARG A 307 -11.12 11.54 -8.74
N SER A 308 -12.20 10.78 -8.59
CA SER A 308 -12.55 10.11 -7.34
C SER A 308 -12.44 8.60 -7.48
N TYR A 309 -11.80 7.95 -6.52
CA TYR A 309 -11.62 6.51 -6.44
C TYR A 309 -12.26 5.98 -5.16
N THR A 310 -13.27 5.12 -5.28
CA THR A 310 -13.97 4.53 -4.14
C THR A 310 -13.31 3.25 -3.65
N PHE A 311 -13.37 2.99 -2.35
CA PHE A 311 -12.95 1.73 -1.74
C PHE A 311 -14.00 1.22 -0.74
N ASP A 312 -14.08 -0.10 -0.61
CA ASP A 312 -15.00 -0.80 0.30
C ASP A 312 -14.26 -2.00 0.89
N GLU A 313 -14.01 -1.94 2.20
CA GLU A 313 -13.37 -2.99 2.97
C GLU A 313 -14.07 -3.17 4.33
N GLN A 314 -13.75 -4.25 5.04
CA GLN A 314 -14.30 -4.49 6.38
C GLN A 314 -13.23 -5.03 7.34
N TYR A 315 -13.30 -4.64 8.60
CA TYR A 315 -12.47 -5.21 9.68
C TYR A 315 -13.35 -5.88 10.73
N THR A 316 -12.82 -6.92 11.38
CA THR A 316 -13.54 -7.65 12.43
C THR A 316 -12.82 -7.49 13.77
N VAL A 317 -13.59 -7.16 14.80
CA VAL A 317 -13.12 -6.98 16.18
C VAL A 317 -13.63 -8.15 17.00
N VAL A 318 -12.71 -8.89 17.61
CA VAL A 318 -12.99 -10.03 18.47
C VAL A 318 -12.68 -9.71 19.94
N GLU A 319 -13.40 -10.35 20.86
CA GLU A 319 -13.10 -10.19 22.29
C GLU A 319 -11.75 -10.83 22.61
N PRO A 320 -10.92 -10.20 23.46
CA PRO A 320 -9.72 -10.84 23.97
C PRO A 320 -10.13 -11.99 24.89
N THR A 321 -9.87 -13.23 24.49
CA THR A 321 -10.13 -14.42 25.30
C THR A 321 -8.83 -15.03 25.81
N ALA A 322 -8.74 -15.32 27.11
CA ALA A 322 -7.68 -16.11 27.69
C ALA A 322 -8.27 -17.33 28.43
N THR A 323 -7.81 -18.53 28.10
CA THR A 323 -8.25 -19.75 28.79
C THR A 323 -7.26 -20.08 29.90
N VAL A 324 -7.65 -19.82 31.14
CA VAL A 324 -6.91 -20.25 32.33
C VAL A 324 -7.66 -21.43 32.93
N SER A 325 -7.13 -22.64 32.75
CA SER A 325 -7.74 -23.88 33.27
C SER A 325 -6.73 -24.70 34.04
N ASN A 326 -7.10 -25.15 35.24
CA ASN A 326 -6.34 -26.14 35.99
C ASN A 326 -6.55 -27.53 35.38
N THR A 327 -5.52 -28.13 34.81
CA THR A 327 -5.59 -29.45 34.15
C THR A 327 -5.96 -30.58 35.11
N MET A 328 -5.65 -30.46 36.40
CA MET A 328 -6.08 -31.43 37.41
C MET A 328 -7.60 -31.40 37.64
N MET A 329 -8.26 -30.30 37.28
CA MET A 329 -9.71 -30.09 37.42
C MET A 329 -10.52 -30.52 36.19
N ASN A 330 -9.92 -31.26 35.24
CA ASN A 330 -10.66 -31.85 34.11
C ASN A 330 -11.53 -33.03 34.58
N VAL A 331 -12.53 -32.72 35.40
CA VAL A 331 -13.47 -33.65 36.02
C VAL A 331 -14.88 -33.11 35.82
N LEU A 332 -15.81 -33.97 35.43
CA LEU A 332 -17.24 -33.68 35.39
C LEU A 332 -17.98 -34.65 36.31
N TYR A 333 -18.96 -34.16 37.05
CA TYR A 333 -19.79 -34.99 37.91
C TYR A 333 -21.00 -35.52 37.13
N ALA A 334 -21.23 -36.83 37.23
CA ALA A 334 -22.38 -37.47 36.61
C ALA A 334 -23.70 -37.01 37.25
N GLY A 335 -24.76 -36.98 36.45
CA GLY A 335 -26.13 -36.71 36.93
C GLY A 335 -26.44 -35.25 37.27
N ILE A 336 -25.46 -34.34 37.21
CA ILE A 336 -25.66 -32.91 37.43
C ILE A 336 -25.21 -32.05 36.23
N GLU A 337 -25.65 -30.80 36.21
CA GLU A 337 -25.26 -29.80 35.23
C GLU A 337 -23.86 -29.24 35.55
N ASN A 338 -22.90 -29.48 34.65
CA ASN A 338 -21.53 -28.98 34.78
C ASN A 338 -21.32 -27.82 33.80
N ASN A 339 -21.03 -26.62 34.31
CA ASN A 339 -20.80 -25.45 33.48
C ASN A 339 -19.39 -25.46 32.87
N LEU A 340 -19.32 -25.31 31.55
CA LEU A 340 -18.11 -25.27 30.74
C LEU A 340 -18.01 -23.96 29.97
N SER A 341 -16.81 -23.40 29.89
CA SER A 341 -16.49 -22.28 28.99
C SER A 341 -15.65 -22.81 27.83
N ILE A 342 -16.16 -22.69 26.61
CA ILE A 342 -15.49 -23.13 25.39
C ILE A 342 -15.32 -21.92 24.49
N SER A 343 -14.07 -21.52 24.27
CA SER A 343 -13.69 -20.45 23.35
C SER A 343 -12.63 -20.95 22.38
N VAL A 344 -12.69 -20.47 21.14
CA VAL A 344 -11.70 -20.75 20.10
C VAL A 344 -11.13 -19.40 19.67
N PRO A 345 -9.82 -19.15 19.87
CA PRO A 345 -9.21 -17.89 19.48
C PRO A 345 -9.45 -17.58 17.99
N GLY A 346 -9.90 -16.36 17.71
CA GLY A 346 -10.18 -15.89 16.35
C GLY A 346 -11.51 -16.39 15.74
N VAL A 347 -12.34 -17.12 16.50
CA VAL A 347 -13.66 -17.57 16.04
C VAL A 347 -14.75 -16.99 16.95
N PRO A 348 -15.73 -16.26 16.40
CA PRO A 348 -16.89 -15.80 17.15
C PRO A 348 -17.64 -16.95 17.84
N GLY A 349 -18.11 -16.74 19.07
CA GLY A 349 -18.73 -17.80 19.88
C GLY A 349 -20.03 -18.41 19.31
N ASN A 350 -20.64 -17.78 18.31
CA ASN A 350 -21.78 -18.33 17.55
C ASN A 350 -21.35 -19.30 16.44
N MET A 351 -20.09 -19.24 15.99
CA MET A 351 -19.51 -20.15 15.00
C MET A 351 -18.78 -21.35 15.64
N VAL A 352 -18.73 -21.40 16.97
CA VAL A 352 -18.21 -22.53 17.74
C VAL A 352 -19.33 -23.54 18.00
N GLN A 353 -19.11 -24.78 17.57
CA GLN A 353 -19.99 -25.91 17.80
C GLN A 353 -19.26 -26.94 18.67
N ALA A 354 -19.91 -27.44 19.71
CA ALA A 354 -19.32 -28.45 20.57
C ALA A 354 -20.26 -29.65 20.71
N SER A 355 -19.67 -30.84 20.85
CA SER A 355 -20.39 -32.09 21.09
C SER A 355 -19.64 -32.96 22.10
N VAL A 356 -20.36 -33.88 22.73
CA VAL A 356 -19.81 -34.85 23.68
C VAL A 356 -20.14 -36.28 23.26
N ASN A 357 -19.27 -37.22 23.61
CA ASN A 357 -19.46 -38.65 23.37
C ASN A 357 -20.20 -39.39 24.51
N ASN A 358 -20.37 -38.75 25.66
CA ASN A 358 -20.98 -39.31 26.87
C ASN A 358 -21.85 -38.25 27.54
N GLY A 359 -23.17 -38.49 27.58
CA GLY A 359 -24.15 -37.56 28.13
C GLY A 359 -24.67 -36.54 27.12
N THR A 360 -25.03 -35.35 27.61
CA THR A 360 -25.51 -34.25 26.76
C THR A 360 -24.69 -32.99 26.97
N LEU A 361 -24.60 -32.16 25.93
CA LEU A 361 -23.99 -30.83 25.98
C LEU A 361 -24.97 -29.84 25.37
N LYS A 362 -25.36 -28.81 26.14
CA LYS A 362 -26.30 -27.77 25.71
C LYS A 362 -25.64 -26.40 25.82
N ARG A 363 -25.96 -25.50 24.89
CA ARG A 363 -25.50 -24.11 24.95
C ARG A 363 -26.37 -23.34 25.94
N ALA A 364 -25.74 -22.63 26.87
CA ALA A 364 -26.41 -21.83 27.89
C ALA A 364 -25.77 -20.44 27.95
N GLY A 365 -26.41 -19.46 27.31
CA GLY A 365 -25.86 -18.11 27.15
C GLY A 365 -24.51 -18.11 26.42
N ASN A 366 -23.47 -17.60 27.08
CA ASN A 366 -22.09 -17.56 26.57
C ASN A 366 -21.26 -18.82 26.94
N GLY A 367 -21.85 -19.76 27.69
CA GLY A 367 -21.21 -21.00 28.10
C GLY A 367 -21.92 -22.25 27.57
N TRP A 368 -21.49 -23.39 28.08
CA TRP A 368 -22.04 -24.70 27.78
C TRP A 368 -22.32 -25.45 29.08
N VAL A 369 -23.33 -26.29 29.07
CA VAL A 369 -23.70 -27.15 30.20
C VAL A 369 -23.58 -28.59 29.77
N ALA A 370 -22.67 -29.33 30.42
CA ALA A 370 -22.45 -30.75 30.20
C ALA A 370 -23.12 -31.58 31.31
N THR A 371 -23.88 -32.59 30.92
CA THR A 371 -24.50 -33.56 31.83
C THR A 371 -24.03 -34.97 31.44
N PRO A 372 -22.89 -35.45 31.97
CA PRO A 372 -22.39 -36.78 31.66
C PRO A 372 -23.28 -37.87 32.27
N ALA A 373 -23.42 -38.99 31.56
CA ALA A 373 -24.33 -40.07 31.94
C ALA A 373 -23.60 -41.27 32.56
N ASP A 374 -22.54 -41.75 31.91
CA ASP A 374 -21.81 -42.95 32.35
C ASP A 374 -20.51 -42.58 33.07
N ILE A 375 -20.29 -43.12 34.27
CA ILE A 375 -19.11 -42.85 35.10
C ILE A 375 -17.92 -43.72 34.70
N ASN A 376 -18.17 -44.82 34.00
CA ASN A 376 -17.11 -45.74 33.56
C ASN A 376 -16.45 -45.30 32.25
N ARG A 377 -16.89 -44.19 31.65
CA ARG A 377 -16.41 -43.69 30.36
C ARG A 377 -16.05 -42.21 30.44
N GLU A 378 -14.88 -41.86 29.91
CA GLU A 378 -14.50 -40.45 29.77
C GLU A 378 -15.47 -39.67 28.88
N CYS A 379 -15.77 -38.44 29.26
CA CYS A 379 -16.55 -37.50 28.47
C CYS A 379 -15.58 -36.66 27.63
N VAL A 380 -15.48 -36.98 26.34
CA VAL A 380 -14.64 -36.26 25.38
C VAL A 380 -15.46 -35.15 24.75
N VAL A 381 -15.07 -33.90 25.06
CA VAL A 381 -15.64 -32.71 24.44
C VAL A 381 -14.91 -32.48 23.11
N THR A 382 -15.66 -32.60 22.01
CA THR A 382 -15.19 -32.33 20.66
C THR A 382 -15.63 -30.93 20.26
N VAL A 383 -14.66 -30.05 20.02
CA VAL A 383 -14.91 -28.65 19.63
C VAL A 383 -14.65 -28.53 18.13
N ASN A 384 -15.64 -28.00 17.43
CA ASN A 384 -15.59 -27.68 16.01
C ASN A 384 -15.81 -26.17 15.83
N ALA A 385 -15.13 -25.59 14.85
CA ALA A 385 -15.35 -24.21 14.44
C ALA A 385 -15.78 -24.19 12.97
N VAL A 386 -16.78 -23.36 12.66
CA VAL A 386 -17.15 -23.06 11.29
C VAL A 386 -16.25 -21.92 10.81
N MET A 387 -15.35 -22.22 9.87
CA MET A 387 -14.42 -21.27 9.28
C MET A 387 -14.51 -21.40 7.76
N ASP A 388 -14.68 -20.29 7.05
CA ASP A 388 -14.82 -20.26 5.58
C ASP A 388 -15.90 -21.21 5.03
N GLY A 389 -17.03 -21.31 5.74
CA GLY A 389 -18.16 -22.18 5.37
C GLY A 389 -17.91 -23.69 5.56
N ARG A 390 -16.76 -24.08 6.13
CA ARG A 390 -16.43 -25.48 6.44
C ARG A 390 -16.31 -25.67 7.95
N THR A 391 -16.89 -26.75 8.45
CA THR A 391 -16.71 -27.18 9.84
C THR A 391 -15.37 -27.89 9.97
N GLN A 392 -14.49 -27.37 10.81
CA GLN A 392 -13.20 -27.99 11.13
C GLN A 392 -13.15 -28.42 12.59
N ASN A 393 -12.52 -29.58 12.83
CA ASN A 393 -12.27 -30.04 14.19
C ASN A 393 -11.09 -29.27 14.78
N VAL A 394 -11.34 -28.55 15.87
CA VAL A 394 -10.35 -27.71 16.55
C VAL A 394 -9.61 -28.50 17.62
N ALA A 395 -10.37 -29.19 18.48
CA ALA A 395 -9.80 -29.91 19.60
C ALA A 395 -10.72 -31.05 20.06
N LYS A 396 -10.10 -32.03 20.74
CA LYS A 396 -10.76 -33.07 21.53
C LYS A 396 -10.15 -33.06 22.91
N ILE A 397 -10.97 -32.71 23.92
CA ILE A 397 -10.51 -32.58 25.30
C ILE A 397 -11.21 -33.67 26.14
N PRO A 398 -10.47 -34.63 26.70
CA PRO A 398 -11.05 -35.66 27.57
C PRO A 398 -11.28 -35.10 28.99
N PHE A 399 -12.50 -35.29 29.49
CA PHE A 399 -12.86 -35.07 30.89
C PHE A 399 -13.12 -36.42 31.58
N ARG A 400 -12.58 -36.56 32.79
CA ARG A 400 -12.86 -37.71 33.64
C ARG A 400 -14.24 -37.55 34.26
N VAL A 401 -15.10 -38.54 34.12
CA VAL A 401 -16.41 -38.54 34.79
C VAL A 401 -16.24 -39.14 36.18
N ARG A 402 -16.69 -38.44 37.22
CA ARG A 402 -16.68 -38.94 38.60
C ARG A 402 -18.11 -39.03 39.15
N PRO A 403 -18.36 -39.99 40.06
CA PRO A 403 -19.60 -39.97 40.83
C PRO A 403 -19.62 -38.73 41.73
N LEU A 404 -20.81 -38.34 42.19
CA LEU A 404 -20.90 -37.27 43.17
C LEU A 404 -20.15 -37.65 44.46
N PRO A 405 -19.46 -36.71 45.12
CA PRO A 405 -18.83 -36.98 46.40
C PRO A 405 -19.86 -37.46 47.43
N GLU A 406 -19.38 -38.16 48.47
CA GLU A 406 -20.26 -38.67 49.51
C GLU A 406 -21.01 -37.53 50.21
N PRO A 407 -22.36 -37.54 50.21
CA PRO A 407 -23.15 -36.52 50.90
C PRO A 407 -23.09 -36.71 52.42
N ARG A 408 -23.51 -35.69 53.16
CA ARG A 408 -23.64 -35.78 54.62
C ARG A 408 -25.10 -35.94 54.99
N ALA A 409 -25.38 -36.90 55.88
CA ALA A 409 -26.69 -37.06 56.50
C ALA A 409 -26.87 -36.05 57.65
N PHE A 410 -28.05 -35.47 57.75
CA PHE A 410 -28.42 -34.58 58.85
C PHE A 410 -29.92 -34.66 59.14
N ILE A 411 -30.29 -34.18 60.32
CA ILE A 411 -31.68 -33.99 60.74
C ILE A 411 -31.96 -32.48 60.75
N GLU A 412 -32.95 -32.04 59.99
CA GLU A 412 -33.43 -30.66 60.07
C GLU A 412 -34.34 -30.49 61.29
N TYR A 413 -34.09 -29.43 62.05
CA TYR A 413 -34.93 -29.04 63.17
C TYR A 413 -35.03 -27.54 63.30
N THR A 414 -36.15 -27.06 63.82
CA THR A 414 -36.34 -25.65 64.14
C THR A 414 -35.82 -25.37 65.55
N ASP A 415 -34.91 -24.41 65.69
CA ASP A 415 -34.43 -23.98 67.00
C ASP A 415 -35.49 -23.16 67.76
N ALA A 416 -35.21 -22.82 69.03
CA ALA A 416 -36.13 -22.03 69.86
C ALA A 416 -36.42 -20.62 69.31
N ASN A 417 -35.63 -20.13 68.36
CA ASN A 417 -35.77 -18.83 67.71
C ASN A 417 -36.48 -18.91 66.35
N GLY A 418 -36.97 -20.10 65.94
CA GLY A 418 -37.67 -20.30 64.68
C GLY A 418 -36.76 -20.54 63.46
N VAL A 419 -35.44 -20.71 63.66
CA VAL A 419 -34.48 -20.92 62.57
C VAL A 419 -34.28 -22.41 62.30
N VAL A 420 -34.37 -22.83 61.03
CA VAL A 420 -34.08 -24.20 60.61
C VAL A 420 -32.58 -24.45 60.66
N ARG A 421 -32.16 -25.48 61.40
CA ARG A 421 -30.76 -25.90 61.53
C ARG A 421 -30.60 -27.36 61.14
N LYS A 422 -29.42 -27.69 60.61
CA LYS A 422 -29.00 -29.06 60.26
C LYS A 422 -28.21 -29.68 61.41
N TYR A 423 -28.74 -30.71 62.06
CA TYR A 423 -28.02 -31.48 63.08
C TYR A 423 -27.21 -32.60 62.43
N ARG A 424 -25.88 -32.62 62.66
CA ARG A 424 -24.92 -33.53 62.00
C ARG A 424 -24.30 -34.60 62.92
N GLY A 425 -24.84 -34.77 64.14
CA GLY A 425 -24.34 -35.74 65.11
C GLY A 425 -23.33 -35.20 66.14
N GLY A 426 -23.00 -36.03 67.12
CA GLY A 426 -21.90 -35.80 68.08
C GLY A 426 -22.14 -34.78 69.20
N THR A 427 -23.31 -34.13 69.23
CA THR A 427 -23.68 -33.16 70.27
C THR A 427 -25.02 -33.52 70.92
N GLY A 428 -25.32 -32.96 72.09
CA GLY A 428 -26.60 -33.20 72.76
C GLY A 428 -27.76 -32.67 71.92
N PHE A 429 -28.74 -33.52 71.60
CA PHE A 429 -29.88 -33.19 70.76
C PHE A 429 -31.18 -33.42 71.52
N ALA A 430 -32.04 -32.39 71.55
CA ALA A 430 -33.27 -32.43 72.34
C ALA A 430 -34.21 -33.50 71.79
N LYS A 431 -34.72 -34.37 72.68
CA LYS A 431 -35.63 -35.46 72.29
C LYS A 431 -36.83 -34.98 71.47
N LYS A 432 -37.39 -33.81 71.83
CA LYS A 432 -38.50 -33.19 71.12
C LYS A 432 -38.17 -32.98 69.63
N ASN A 433 -37.02 -32.40 69.32
CA ASN A 433 -36.60 -32.10 67.96
C ASN A 433 -36.42 -33.37 67.10
N ILE A 434 -36.00 -34.48 67.72
CA ILE A 434 -35.93 -35.79 67.06
C ILE A 434 -37.33 -36.35 66.74
N MET A 435 -38.28 -36.17 67.66
CA MET A 435 -39.67 -36.65 67.50
C MET A 435 -40.44 -35.87 66.44
N ASP A 436 -40.16 -34.56 66.36
CA ASP A 436 -40.78 -33.62 65.44
C ASP A 436 -40.19 -33.77 64.02
N ALA A 437 -38.93 -34.20 63.90
CA ALA A 437 -38.32 -34.50 62.62
C ALA A 437 -39.00 -35.72 61.94
N PRO A 438 -39.43 -35.61 60.67
CA PRO A 438 -40.04 -36.73 59.96
C PRO A 438 -39.04 -37.86 59.70
N GLY A 439 -37.78 -37.51 59.48
CA GLY A 439 -36.77 -38.42 58.97
C GLY A 439 -35.38 -37.81 58.87
N ILE A 440 -34.58 -38.40 58.00
CA ILE A 440 -33.20 -38.00 57.73
C ILE A 440 -33.12 -37.45 56.32
N ILE A 441 -32.32 -36.40 56.16
CA ILE A 441 -32.03 -35.78 54.87
C ILE A 441 -30.53 -35.98 54.60
N ALA A 442 -30.18 -36.14 53.32
CA ALA A 442 -28.79 -36.18 52.89
C ALA A 442 -28.58 -35.16 51.77
N ALA A 443 -27.52 -34.37 51.88
CA ALA A 443 -27.12 -33.45 50.82
C ALA A 443 -25.60 -33.27 50.82
N LEU A 444 -25.06 -32.84 49.70
CA LEU A 444 -23.74 -32.22 49.67
C LEU A 444 -23.88 -30.83 50.27
N ASP A 445 -23.12 -30.57 51.32
CA ASP A 445 -23.21 -29.35 52.12
C ASP A 445 -21.86 -28.62 52.00
N ASP A 446 -21.55 -28.26 50.77
CA ASP A 446 -20.41 -27.44 50.39
C ASP A 446 -20.98 -26.18 49.73
N ASP A 447 -20.50 -24.99 50.08
CA ASP A 447 -21.10 -23.69 49.69
C ASP A 447 -21.23 -23.51 48.16
N LEU A 448 -20.58 -24.36 47.37
CA LEU A 448 -20.61 -24.38 45.91
C LEU A 448 -21.62 -25.35 45.27
N LEU A 449 -22.07 -26.39 45.99
CA LEU A 449 -22.85 -27.52 45.43
C LEU A 449 -23.89 -28.02 46.45
N ASP A 450 -25.08 -27.43 46.46
CA ASP A 450 -26.23 -27.93 47.23
C ASP A 450 -27.03 -28.93 46.40
N VAL A 451 -26.55 -30.18 46.36
CA VAL A 451 -27.18 -31.27 45.62
C VAL A 451 -27.94 -32.17 46.59
N PRO A 452 -29.28 -32.27 46.50
CA PRO A 452 -30.07 -33.12 47.37
C PRO A 452 -29.90 -34.60 47.00
N PHE A 453 -29.76 -35.45 48.02
CA PHE A 453 -29.77 -36.90 47.87
C PHE A 453 -31.06 -37.47 48.48
N THR A 454 -31.64 -38.45 47.81
CA THR A 454 -32.83 -39.14 48.31
C THR A 454 -32.41 -40.24 49.25
N VAL A 455 -32.86 -40.20 50.51
CA VAL A 455 -32.62 -41.27 51.48
C VAL A 455 -33.57 -42.43 51.21
N LEU A 456 -33.00 -43.62 50.96
CA LEU A 456 -33.75 -44.85 50.71
C LEU A 456 -34.12 -45.59 51.99
N SER A 457 -33.18 -45.71 52.93
CA SER A 457 -33.39 -46.41 54.19
C SER A 457 -32.28 -46.09 55.19
N PHE A 458 -32.55 -46.23 56.48
CA PHE A 458 -31.55 -46.21 57.54
C PHE A 458 -31.97 -47.11 58.69
N GLU A 459 -31.03 -47.43 59.57
CA GLU A 459 -31.25 -48.24 60.77
C GLU A 459 -30.91 -47.44 62.01
N THR A 460 -31.71 -47.55 63.07
CA THR A 460 -31.34 -47.04 64.40
C THR A 460 -30.79 -48.17 65.24
N LEU A 461 -29.59 -47.99 65.79
CA LEU A 461 -28.95 -48.89 66.73
C LEU A 461 -29.05 -48.28 68.12
N ILE A 462 -29.84 -48.90 68.97
CA ILE A 462 -30.01 -48.52 70.36
C ILE A 462 -29.48 -49.64 71.25
N TYR A 463 -28.63 -49.29 72.20
CA TYR A 463 -28.14 -50.24 73.20
C TYR A 463 -29.10 -50.27 74.40
N ASP A 464 -29.55 -51.47 74.77
CA ASP A 464 -30.35 -51.67 75.97
C ASP A 464 -29.47 -51.64 77.24
N SER A 465 -30.09 -51.73 78.42
CA SER A 465 -29.37 -51.77 79.70
C SER A 465 -28.57 -53.05 79.94
N MET A 466 -28.79 -54.09 79.14
CA MET A 466 -28.09 -55.39 79.19
C MET A 466 -26.93 -55.46 78.18
N GLY A 467 -26.73 -54.43 77.35
CA GLY A 467 -25.70 -54.36 76.33
C GLY A 467 -26.09 -54.97 74.98
N ASN A 468 -27.34 -55.43 74.80
CA ASN A 468 -27.82 -55.90 73.52
C ASN A 468 -28.07 -54.73 72.57
N THR A 469 -27.85 -54.97 71.27
CA THR A 469 -28.10 -53.99 70.22
C THR A 469 -29.46 -54.23 69.60
N ASN A 470 -30.39 -53.30 69.82
CA ASN A 470 -31.67 -53.29 69.14
C ASN A 470 -31.52 -52.50 67.83
N VAL A 471 -31.68 -53.21 66.71
CA VAL A 471 -31.63 -52.64 65.37
C VAL A 471 -33.05 -52.54 64.82
N GLU A 472 -33.49 -51.34 64.51
CA GLU A 472 -34.80 -51.10 63.89
C GLU A 472 -34.63 -50.37 62.55
N VAL A 473 -35.34 -50.83 61.53
CA VAL A 473 -35.30 -50.29 60.17
C VAL A 473 -36.29 -49.12 60.02
N SER A 474 -35.90 -48.13 59.22
CA SER A 474 -36.72 -46.96 58.91
C SER A 474 -37.85 -47.27 57.92
N GLN A 475 -38.76 -46.31 57.77
CA GLN A 475 -39.76 -46.31 56.70
C GLN A 475 -39.31 -45.35 55.60
N GLY A 476 -38.45 -45.83 54.70
CA GLY A 476 -37.84 -45.00 53.68
C GLY A 476 -36.90 -43.96 54.31
N ALA A 477 -37.06 -42.69 53.92
CA ALA A 477 -36.38 -41.55 54.54
C ALA A 477 -36.89 -41.19 55.94
N ASN A 478 -38.03 -41.76 56.39
CA ASN A 478 -38.71 -41.37 57.63
C ASN A 478 -38.49 -42.37 58.77
N PHE A 479 -38.54 -41.89 60.01
CA PHE A 479 -38.50 -42.76 61.19
C PHE A 479 -39.75 -43.65 61.24
N SER A 480 -39.57 -44.96 61.45
CA SER A 480 -40.67 -45.89 61.66
C SER A 480 -41.30 -45.70 63.04
N GLN A 481 -42.54 -46.16 63.22
CA GLN A 481 -43.25 -46.03 64.51
C GLN A 481 -42.52 -46.78 65.65
N ARG A 482 -41.85 -47.90 65.33
CA ARG A 482 -41.02 -48.64 66.28
C ARG A 482 -39.79 -47.84 66.69
N GLN A 483 -39.07 -47.24 65.74
CA GLN A 483 -37.94 -46.35 66.01
C GLN A 483 -38.38 -45.18 66.91
N LYS A 484 -39.47 -44.48 66.56
CA LYS A 484 -40.01 -43.39 67.39
C LYS A 484 -40.38 -43.85 68.81
N SER A 485 -40.92 -45.05 68.96
CA SER A 485 -41.28 -45.59 70.28
C SER A 485 -40.05 -45.89 71.14
N GLN A 486 -39.00 -46.49 70.54
CA GLN A 486 -37.74 -46.76 71.23
C GLN A 486 -37.00 -45.46 71.60
N ILE A 487 -36.91 -44.48 70.70
CA ILE A 487 -36.31 -43.18 70.98
C ILE A 487 -37.08 -42.44 72.10
N ARG A 488 -38.40 -42.63 72.19
CA ARG A 488 -39.22 -42.02 73.25
C ARG A 488 -38.87 -42.57 74.62
N ALA A 489 -38.59 -43.87 74.70
CA ALA A 489 -38.19 -44.56 75.92
C ALA A 489 -36.76 -44.24 76.38
N LEU A 490 -35.90 -43.71 75.51
CA LEU A 490 -34.51 -43.37 75.87
C LEU A 490 -34.43 -42.25 76.91
N GLY A 491 -33.72 -42.47 78.01
CA GLY A 491 -33.44 -41.44 79.00
C GLY A 491 -32.46 -40.38 78.50
N ARG A 492 -32.37 -39.26 79.24
CA ARG A 492 -31.36 -38.21 79.01
C ARG A 492 -29.94 -38.79 79.13
N GLY A 493 -29.03 -38.37 78.26
CA GLY A 493 -27.64 -38.81 78.19
C GLY A 493 -27.42 -40.15 77.49
N LYS A 494 -28.49 -40.88 77.13
CA LYS A 494 -28.38 -42.10 76.33
C LYS A 494 -28.06 -41.77 74.88
N ARG A 495 -27.34 -42.68 74.22
CA ARG A 495 -26.89 -42.53 72.84
C ARG A 495 -27.52 -43.58 71.97
N PHE A 496 -27.77 -43.21 70.72
CA PHE A 496 -28.11 -44.16 69.67
C PHE A 496 -27.44 -43.74 68.38
N PHE A 497 -27.25 -44.70 67.50
CA PHE A 497 -26.61 -44.48 66.21
C PHE A 497 -27.63 -44.63 65.11
N ILE A 498 -27.55 -43.76 64.13
CA ILE A 498 -28.21 -43.97 62.85
C ILE A 498 -27.13 -44.52 61.92
N SER A 499 -27.29 -45.75 61.46
CA SER A 499 -26.33 -46.42 60.59
C SER A 499 -26.98 -46.96 59.33
N ARG A 500 -26.14 -47.48 58.41
CA ARG A 500 -26.56 -48.00 57.11
C ARG A 500 -27.50 -47.05 56.37
N ILE A 501 -27.19 -45.75 56.41
CA ILE A 501 -27.97 -44.73 55.73
C ILE A 501 -27.70 -44.88 54.24
N LYS A 502 -28.65 -45.49 53.53
CA LYS A 502 -28.59 -45.68 52.08
C LYS A 502 -29.21 -44.48 51.40
N VAL A 503 -28.49 -43.89 50.45
CA VAL A 503 -28.92 -42.72 49.70
C VAL A 503 -28.68 -42.90 48.21
N VAL A 504 -29.47 -42.22 47.39
CA VAL A 504 -29.30 -42.14 45.93
C VAL A 504 -29.24 -40.69 45.52
N GLY A 505 -28.18 -40.34 44.80
CA GLY A 505 -28.02 -39.02 44.19
C GLY A 505 -28.65 -38.93 42.80
N PRO A 506 -28.63 -37.74 42.18
CA PRO A 506 -29.00 -37.55 40.77
C PRO A 506 -28.18 -38.41 39.78
N ASP A 507 -26.99 -38.85 40.20
CA ASP A 507 -26.12 -39.80 39.48
C ASP A 507 -26.64 -41.25 39.47
N LYS A 508 -27.76 -41.54 40.16
CA LYS A 508 -28.40 -42.86 40.27
C LYS A 508 -27.53 -43.93 40.92
N ILE A 509 -26.49 -43.53 41.65
CA ILE A 509 -25.65 -44.44 42.41
C ILE A 509 -26.14 -44.53 43.85
N GLU A 510 -26.35 -45.76 44.32
CA GLU A 510 -26.58 -46.02 45.74
C GLU A 510 -25.27 -45.88 46.53
N GLN A 511 -25.29 -45.04 47.57
CA GLN A 511 -24.19 -44.85 48.50
C GLN A 511 -24.64 -45.18 49.92
N THR A 512 -23.76 -45.80 50.71
CA THR A 512 -24.02 -46.04 52.13
C THR A 512 -23.15 -45.10 52.95
N LEU A 513 -23.80 -44.20 53.69
CA LEU A 513 -23.12 -43.14 54.43
C LEU A 513 -22.60 -43.62 55.78
N SER A 514 -21.60 -42.89 56.29
CA SER A 514 -21.07 -43.08 57.64
C SER A 514 -22.17 -42.90 58.70
N PRO A 515 -22.13 -43.67 59.80
CA PRO A 515 -23.13 -43.59 60.85
C PRO A 515 -23.08 -42.25 61.61
N MET A 516 -24.25 -41.78 62.04
CA MET A 516 -24.42 -40.56 62.82
C MET A 516 -24.74 -40.90 64.29
N GLU A 517 -23.97 -40.35 65.23
CA GLU A 517 -24.23 -40.49 66.66
C GLU A 517 -25.20 -39.42 67.16
N ILE A 518 -26.21 -39.83 67.94
CA ILE A 518 -27.17 -38.94 68.58
C ILE A 518 -27.16 -39.16 70.09
N ILE A 519 -27.00 -38.06 70.84
CA ILE A 519 -27.03 -38.05 72.31
C ILE A 519 -28.31 -37.35 72.75
N ILE A 520 -29.19 -38.04 73.48
CA ILE A 520 -30.44 -37.45 73.98
C ILE A 520 -30.11 -36.41 75.06
N ASN A 521 -30.53 -35.16 74.85
CA ASN A 521 -30.45 -34.08 75.85
C ASN A 521 -31.81 -33.78 76.49
#